data_AF-A0A3A0ELD9-F1
#
_entry.id   AF-A0A3A0ELD9-F1
#
_cell.length_a   1.000
_cell.length_b   1.000
_cell.length_c   1.000
_cell.angle_alpha   90.00
_cell.angle_beta   90.00
_cell.angle_gamma   90.00
#
_symmetry.space_group_name_H-M   'P 1'
#
loop_
_entity.id
_entity.type
_entity.pdbx_description
1 polymer ?
#
loop_
_entity_poly.entity_id
_entity_poly.type
_entity_poly.pdbx_seq_one_letter_code
_entity_poly.pdbx_strand_id
1 'polypeptide(L)'
;MASLAAMKWLGTNRPVRSLRPMYVCICNALSERKIRESANQNGPVRAVGDIFRALGAEPECGKCAAHAVAVYHEEAARHAACA
;
A
#
# COMPACT_ATOMS: atom_id res chain seq x y z
N MET A 1 45.10 -7.57 22.33
CA MET A 1 44.28 -6.50 21.73
C MET A 1 43.36 -7.10 20.68
N ALA A 2 42.21 -7.63 21.11
CA ALA A 2 41.21 -8.16 20.20
C ALA A 2 39.84 -7.74 20.70
N SER A 3 39.08 -7.04 19.87
CA SER A 3 37.64 -7.30 19.81
C SER A 3 37.08 -6.86 18.46
N LEU A 4 37.07 -7.79 17.51
CA LEU A 4 36.27 -7.78 16.29
C LEU A 4 34.75 -7.98 16.61
N ALA A 5 34.27 -7.55 17.77
CA ALA A 5 32.91 -7.83 18.25
C ALA A 5 31.89 -6.72 17.93
N ALA A 6 32.19 -5.81 16.99
CA ALA A 6 31.25 -4.76 16.58
C ALA A 6 30.40 -5.10 15.34
N MET A 7 30.48 -6.34 14.81
CA MET A 7 29.79 -6.73 13.58
C MET A 7 28.53 -7.59 13.78
N LYS A 8 28.11 -7.85 15.02
CA LYS A 8 27.08 -8.87 15.33
C LYS A 8 25.69 -8.33 15.74
N TRP A 9 25.36 -7.09 15.33
CA TRP A 9 24.04 -6.47 15.58
C TRP A 9 23.40 -5.84 14.32
N LEU A 10 23.62 -6.41 13.13
CA LEU A 10 22.71 -6.21 11.99
C LEU A 10 21.77 -7.43 11.87
N GLY A 11 21.18 -7.81 13.00
CA GLY A 11 19.98 -8.63 13.00
C GLY A 11 18.88 -7.81 12.36
N THR A 12 18.74 -7.94 11.05
CA THR A 12 17.62 -7.39 10.29
C THR A 12 16.36 -8.10 10.76
N ASN A 13 15.81 -7.65 11.89
CA ASN A 13 14.44 -7.92 12.26
C ASN A 13 13.54 -7.10 11.33
N ARG A 14 13.65 -7.38 10.02
CA ARG A 14 12.71 -6.89 9.03
C ARG A 14 11.43 -7.64 9.37
N PRO A 15 10.39 -6.97 9.88
CA PRO A 15 9.14 -7.67 10.16
C PRO A 15 8.77 -8.42 8.89
N VAL A 16 8.48 -9.71 9.02
CA VAL A 16 7.90 -10.49 7.94
C VAL A 16 6.50 -9.94 7.67
N ARG A 17 6.42 -8.75 7.08
CA ARG A 17 5.27 -8.33 6.29
C ARG A 17 5.14 -9.44 5.27
N SER A 18 4.10 -10.26 5.43
CA SER A 18 3.78 -11.37 4.54
C SER A 18 4.16 -11.00 3.10
N LEU A 19 5.13 -11.71 2.53
CA LEU A 19 5.70 -11.42 1.21
C LEU A 19 4.68 -11.63 0.08
N ARG A 20 3.46 -12.09 0.40
CA ARG A 20 2.34 -12.14 -0.54
C ARG A 20 1.58 -10.83 -0.46
N PRO A 21 1.55 -10.03 -1.55
CA PRO A 21 0.63 -8.90 -1.61
C PRO A 21 -0.80 -9.43 -1.55
N MET A 22 -1.62 -8.92 -0.63
CA MET A 22 -3.07 -9.10 -0.73
C MET A 22 -3.55 -8.33 -1.97
N TYR A 23 -4.22 -9.02 -2.89
CA TYR A 23 -4.85 -8.38 -4.05
C TYR A 23 -6.23 -7.86 -3.68
N VAL A 24 -6.45 -6.58 -3.97
CA VAL A 24 -7.75 -5.94 -3.84
C VAL A 24 -8.51 -6.05 -5.15
N CYS A 25 -7.83 -5.86 -6.29
CA CYS A 25 -8.41 -6.03 -7.62
C CYS A 25 -7.68 -7.15 -8.38
N ILE A 26 -8.40 -8.22 -8.71
CA ILE A 26 -7.86 -9.35 -9.48
C ILE A 26 -7.75 -8.99 -10.97
N CYS A 27 -8.77 -8.36 -11.55
CA CYS A 27 -8.80 -7.89 -12.94
C CYS A 27 -7.52 -7.12 -13.33
N ASN A 28 -7.21 -6.09 -12.53
CA ASN A 28 -6.10 -5.17 -12.79
C ASN A 28 -4.81 -5.50 -12.00
N ALA A 29 -4.75 -6.66 -11.31
CA ALA A 29 -3.63 -7.05 -10.45
C ALA A 29 -3.16 -5.91 -9.48
N LEU A 30 -4.13 -5.26 -8.84
CA LEU A 30 -3.87 -4.19 -7.87
C LEU A 30 -3.82 -4.77 -6.46
N SER A 31 -2.67 -4.64 -5.82
CA SER A 31 -2.49 -5.04 -4.43
C SER A 31 -2.90 -3.94 -3.48
N GLU A 32 -3.27 -4.33 -2.27
CA GLU A 32 -3.53 -3.41 -1.16
C GLU A 32 -2.34 -2.45 -0.97
N ARG A 33 -1.11 -2.97 -1.05
CA ARG A 33 0.12 -2.15 -0.99
C ARG A 33 0.13 -1.04 -2.04
N LYS A 34 -0.17 -1.35 -3.32
CA LYS A 34 -0.22 -0.33 -4.40
C LYS A 34 -1.28 0.74 -4.10
N ILE A 35 -2.45 0.33 -3.61
CA ILE A 35 -3.55 1.26 -3.26
C ILE A 35 -3.12 2.18 -2.11
N ARG A 36 -2.53 1.62 -1.04
CA ARG A 36 -2.03 2.38 0.11
C ARG A 36 -0.89 3.35 -0.27
N GLU A 37 0.04 2.92 -1.11
CA GLU A 37 1.11 3.79 -1.64
C GLU A 37 0.55 4.94 -2.49
N SER A 38 -0.43 4.66 -3.35
CA SER A 38 -1.11 5.69 -4.15
C SER A 38 -1.85 6.70 -3.26
N ALA A 39 -2.52 6.25 -2.18
CA ALA A 39 -3.17 7.13 -1.22
C ALA A 39 -2.19 8.08 -0.52
N ASN A 40 -1.01 7.59 -0.12
CA ASN A 40 0.03 8.42 0.47
C ASN A 40 0.58 9.47 -0.51
N GLN A 41 0.70 9.12 -1.80
CA GLN A 41 1.28 10.01 -2.80
C GLN A 41 0.31 11.06 -3.32
N ASN A 42 -0.98 10.71 -3.45
CA ASN A 42 -1.97 11.54 -4.14
C ASN A 42 -3.01 12.17 -3.20
N GLY A 43 -3.06 11.74 -1.93
CA GLY A 43 -4.07 12.20 -0.97
C GLY A 43 -5.48 11.67 -1.30
N PRO A 44 -6.54 12.26 -0.69
CA PRO A 44 -7.90 11.77 -0.82
C PRO A 44 -8.47 11.94 -2.24
N VAL A 45 -9.27 10.96 -2.68
CA VAL A 45 -9.97 10.96 -3.98
C VAL A 45 -11.48 11.20 -3.82
N ARG A 46 -12.19 11.46 -4.93
CA ARG A 46 -13.65 11.71 -4.93
C ARG A 46 -14.44 10.54 -5.49
N ALA A 47 -13.85 9.77 -6.40
CA ALA A 47 -14.49 8.63 -7.04
C ALA A 47 -13.55 7.42 -7.11
N VAL A 48 -14.11 6.22 -7.18
CA VAL A 48 -13.32 4.99 -7.35
C VAL A 48 -12.45 5.05 -8.61
N GLY A 49 -12.95 5.66 -9.70
CA GLY A 49 -12.20 5.82 -10.95
C GLY A 49 -10.90 6.61 -10.78
N ASP A 50 -10.84 7.53 -9.81
CA ASP A 50 -9.62 8.30 -9.52
C ASP A 50 -8.51 7.38 -8.98
N ILE A 51 -8.87 6.37 -8.17
CA ILE A 51 -7.92 5.37 -7.65
C ILE A 51 -7.31 4.57 -8.82
N PHE A 52 -8.15 4.11 -9.74
CA PHE A 52 -7.69 3.35 -10.90
C PHE A 52 -6.81 4.21 -11.82
N ARG A 53 -7.23 5.45 -12.09
CA ARG A 53 -6.45 6.41 -12.89
C ARG A 53 -5.09 6.73 -12.26
N ALA A 54 -5.03 6.92 -10.95
CA ALA A 54 -3.77 7.16 -10.22
C ALA A 54 -2.82 5.95 -10.29
N LEU A 55 -3.34 4.76 -10.54
CA LEU A 55 -2.58 3.51 -10.69
C LEU A 55 -2.36 3.11 -12.16
N GLY A 56 -2.76 3.95 -13.12
CA GLY A 56 -2.63 3.68 -14.56
C GLY A 56 -3.49 2.51 -15.05
N ALA A 57 -4.65 2.30 -14.44
CA ALA A 57 -5.59 1.22 -14.76
C ALA A 57 -7.00 1.76 -15.05
N GLU A 58 -7.84 0.92 -15.67
CA GLU A 58 -9.28 1.19 -15.86
C GLU A 58 -10.12 0.12 -15.14
N PRO A 59 -11.26 0.48 -14.51
CA PRO A 59 -12.12 -0.49 -13.86
C PRO A 59 -12.72 -1.50 -14.85
N GLU A 60 -12.70 -2.80 -14.52
CA GLU A 60 -13.35 -3.85 -15.31
C GLU A 60 -14.69 -4.31 -14.69
N CYS A 61 -14.65 -5.20 -13.69
CA CYS A 61 -15.87 -5.81 -13.12
C CYS A 61 -16.46 -5.07 -11.92
N GLY A 62 -15.77 -4.06 -11.37
CA GLY A 62 -16.22 -3.25 -10.23
C GLY A 62 -16.32 -3.95 -8.86
N LYS A 63 -16.15 -5.28 -8.77
CA LYS A 63 -16.34 -6.06 -7.53
C LYS A 63 -15.48 -5.61 -6.34
N CYS A 64 -14.32 -5.03 -6.62
CA CYS A 64 -13.39 -4.54 -5.61
C CYS A 64 -13.67 -3.11 -5.14
N ALA A 65 -14.59 -2.37 -5.78
CA ALA A 65 -14.72 -0.92 -5.63
C ALA A 65 -14.90 -0.47 -4.17
N ALA A 66 -15.85 -1.07 -3.44
CA ALA A 66 -16.10 -0.72 -2.05
C ALA A 66 -14.87 -0.95 -1.15
N HIS A 67 -14.19 -2.08 -1.33
CA HIS A 67 -13.00 -2.40 -0.54
C HIS A 67 -11.79 -1.52 -0.92
N ALA A 68 -11.58 -1.25 -2.21
CA ALA A 68 -10.53 -0.36 -2.70
C ALA A 68 -10.70 1.07 -2.14
N VAL A 69 -11.93 1.59 -2.15
CA VAL A 69 -12.28 2.90 -1.59
C VAL A 69 -12.01 2.94 -0.09
N ALA A 70 -12.43 1.91 0.65
CA ALA A 70 -12.19 1.83 2.10
C ALA A 70 -10.69 1.85 2.44
N VAL A 71 -9.89 0.98 1.81
CA VAL A 71 -8.43 0.91 2.01
C VAL A 71 -7.75 2.23 1.67
N TYR A 72 -8.15 2.85 0.55
CA TYR A 72 -7.57 4.10 0.09
C TYR A 72 -7.85 5.26 1.07
N HIS A 73 -9.11 5.41 1.51
CA HIS A 73 -9.48 6.48 2.44
C HIS A 73 -8.90 6.27 3.85
N GLU A 74 -8.81 5.03 4.33
CA GLU A 74 -8.12 4.73 5.59
C GLU A 74 -6.69 5.25 5.59
N GLU A 75 -5.92 4.97 4.53
CA GLU A 75 -4.54 5.46 4.45
C GLU A 75 -4.44 6.95 4.18
N ALA A 76 -5.28 7.50 3.30
CA ALA A 76 -5.27 8.94 3.05
C ALA A 76 -5.55 9.73 4.35
N ALA A 77 -6.50 9.26 5.17
CA ALA A 77 -6.81 9.86 6.47
C ALA A 77 -5.66 9.67 7.47
N ARG A 78 -5.07 8.48 7.53
CA ARG A 78 -3.91 8.19 8.39
C ARG A 78 -2.71 9.06 8.03
N HIS A 79 -2.45 9.26 6.74
CA HIS A 79 -1.34 10.10 6.27
C HIS A 79 -1.58 11.57 6.61
N ALA A 80 -2.80 12.08 6.38
CA ALA A 80 -3.19 13.44 6.72
C ALA A 80 -3.15 13.74 8.24
N ALA A 81 -3.30 12.73 9.09
CA ALA A 81 -3.16 12.89 10.55
C ALA A 81 -1.70 12.95 11.05
N CYS A 82 -0.73 12.57 10.20
CA CYS A 82 0.70 12.52 10.53
C CYS A 82 1.51 13.66 9.88
N ALA A 83 0.98 14.24 8.80
CA ALA A 83 1.57 15.35 8.04
C ALA A 83 1.16 16.71 8.62
#